data_AF-A0A2M9A5E6-F1
#
_entry.id   AF-A0A2M9A5E6-F1
#
_cell.length_a   1.000
_cell.length_b   1.000
_cell.length_c   1.000
_cell.angle_alpha   90.00
_cell.angle_beta   90.00
_cell.angle_gamma   90.00
#
_symmetry.space_group_name_H-M   'P 1'
#
loop_
_entity.id
_entity.type
_entity.pdbx_description
1 polymer ?
#
loop_
_entity_poly.entity_id
_entity_poly.type
_entity_poly.pdbx_seq_one_letter_code
_entity_poly.pdbx_strand_id
1 'polypeptide(L)'
;MNFKKMMLALGTLASFGLVACGSDSSSSGPESDRSSSSAEHIVLPESNGDSLITVSSFKAAYATATSLKFTGSIAAVLSIDTTTVIDSVQFKLGNESGYASSSDFSFTQLTESVPMLSIGSVLNPTLDISSMAECGSFTVYLIVYGHNNDLKLVAKDSTVFTRSASQCATEESSSSVAASEDPELTSWEVTLSTVVTEANAVDLDSKTTYLSTDLVANAADIDLYLARESRAAVLYTNAAIEDGNVVDASMIAEETRSGFDYVSFNDPCHVSDFRYDSNALTISASDFELVTSYVVITSKFNAATGEGFFVVLPHSPMTAGTDVSIELTILGAY
;
A
#
# COMPACT_ATOMS: atom_id res chain seq x y z
N MET A 1 -0.39 30.12 -48.36
CA MET A 1 -1.54 30.88 -48.89
C MET A 1 -2.74 29.95 -49.06
N ASN A 2 -3.81 30.22 -48.32
CA ASN A 2 -5.22 29.87 -48.55
C ASN A 2 -5.63 28.39 -48.75
N PHE A 3 -5.94 27.71 -47.64
CA PHE A 3 -6.90 26.60 -47.64
C PHE A 3 -8.32 27.16 -47.44
N LYS A 4 -9.18 26.96 -48.44
CA LYS A 4 -10.57 27.43 -48.45
C LYS A 4 -11.50 26.49 -47.68
N LYS A 5 -12.43 27.15 -47.01
CA LYS A 5 -13.65 26.73 -46.31
C LYS A 5 -14.58 25.75 -47.04
N MET A 6 -15.49 25.20 -46.23
CA MET A 6 -16.88 24.74 -46.49
C MET A 6 -17.03 23.30 -47.03
N MET A 7 -17.96 22.46 -46.55
CA MET A 7 -19.35 22.72 -46.12
C MET A 7 -19.90 21.66 -45.14
N LEU A 8 -20.86 22.08 -44.31
CA LEU A 8 -21.83 21.27 -43.57
C LEU A 8 -22.74 20.46 -44.51
N ALA A 9 -23.21 19.29 -44.04
CA ALA A 9 -24.52 18.75 -44.43
C ALA A 9 -25.19 18.09 -43.21
N LEU A 10 -26.41 18.56 -42.92
CA LEU A 10 -27.34 18.14 -41.88
C LEU A 10 -28.62 17.65 -42.58
N GLY A 11 -29.26 16.62 -42.05
CA GLY A 11 -30.58 16.09 -42.47
C GLY A 11 -30.51 14.60 -42.83
N THR A 12 -31.43 13.71 -42.42
CA THR A 12 -32.85 13.86 -42.08
C THR A 12 -33.40 12.57 -41.43
N LEU A 13 -34.51 12.74 -40.69
CA LEU A 13 -35.39 11.77 -40.02
C LEU A 13 -36.07 10.70 -40.89
N ALA A 14 -36.47 9.60 -40.23
CA ALA A 14 -37.72 8.78 -40.35
C ALA A 14 -37.36 7.28 -40.12
N SER A 15 -38.13 6.41 -39.45
CA SER A 15 -39.58 6.31 -39.30
C SER A 15 -39.98 5.35 -38.15
N PHE A 16 -41.22 5.55 -37.69
CA PHE A 16 -42.00 4.75 -36.76
C PHE A 16 -42.22 3.28 -37.16
N GLY A 17 -42.37 2.42 -36.15
CA GLY A 17 -43.02 1.12 -36.24
C GLY A 17 -43.79 0.82 -34.94
N LEU A 18 -45.06 1.20 -34.90
CA LEU A 18 -46.04 0.73 -33.91
C LEU A 18 -46.63 -0.59 -34.40
N VAL A 19 -46.57 -1.64 -33.59
CA VAL A 19 -47.52 -2.75 -33.63
C VAL A 19 -48.15 -2.85 -32.24
N ALA A 20 -49.47 -2.71 -32.22
CA ALA A 20 -50.34 -2.90 -31.07
C ALA A 20 -51.32 -4.04 -31.35
N CYS A 21 -51.95 -4.49 -30.26
CA CYS A 21 -52.95 -5.55 -30.09
C CYS A 21 -52.34 -6.97 -29.91
N GLY A 22 -52.63 -7.71 -28.85
CA GLY A 22 -53.54 -7.49 -27.73
C GLY A 22 -53.97 -8.84 -27.13
N SER A 23 -54.26 -8.79 -25.82
CA SER A 23 -55.13 -9.69 -25.05
C SER A 23 -54.59 -11.04 -24.54
N ASP A 24 -54.41 -11.04 -23.21
CA ASP A 24 -54.82 -12.06 -22.23
C ASP A 24 -54.42 -13.52 -22.45
N SER A 25 -53.41 -13.95 -21.69
CA SER A 25 -53.49 -15.17 -20.89
C SER A 25 -52.42 -15.17 -19.81
N SER A 26 -52.89 -15.13 -18.56
CA SER A 26 -52.13 -15.38 -17.35
C SER A 26 -51.43 -16.74 -17.37
N SER A 27 -50.10 -16.74 -17.33
CA SER A 27 -49.34 -17.81 -16.69
C SER A 27 -48.27 -17.17 -15.83
N SER A 28 -48.47 -17.25 -14.52
CA SER A 28 -47.49 -17.03 -13.48
C SER A 28 -46.25 -17.90 -13.74
N GLY A 29 -45.29 -17.37 -14.48
CA GLY A 29 -43.90 -17.79 -14.39
C GLY A 29 -43.32 -17.19 -13.11
N PRO A 30 -42.47 -17.92 -12.36
CA PRO A 30 -41.96 -17.44 -11.10
C PRO A 30 -41.35 -16.05 -11.31
N GLU A 31 -41.83 -15.09 -10.52
CA GLU A 31 -41.17 -13.80 -10.39
C GLU A 31 -39.71 -14.12 -10.11
N SER A 32 -38.86 -13.88 -11.10
CA SER A 32 -37.45 -13.71 -10.83
C SER A 32 -37.40 -12.52 -9.90
N ASP A 33 -37.30 -12.79 -8.60
CA ASP A 33 -36.95 -11.84 -7.57
C ASP A 33 -35.76 -11.05 -8.12
N ARG A 34 -36.06 -9.87 -8.66
CA ARG A 34 -35.05 -8.84 -8.84
C ARG A 34 -34.78 -8.38 -7.42
N SER A 35 -33.85 -9.06 -6.75
CA SER A 35 -33.22 -8.58 -5.53
C SER A 35 -32.56 -7.24 -5.86
N SER A 36 -33.35 -6.17 -5.75
CA SER A 36 -32.84 -4.81 -5.65
C SER A 36 -32.13 -4.73 -4.30
N SER A 37 -30.84 -5.02 -4.31
CA SER A 37 -29.91 -4.71 -3.22
C SER A 37 -29.80 -3.18 -3.10
N SER A 38 -30.81 -2.52 -2.55
CA SER A 38 -30.65 -1.15 -2.07
C SER A 38 -29.95 -1.23 -0.72
N ALA A 39 -28.63 -1.01 -0.71
CA ALA A 39 -27.87 -0.87 0.53
C ALA A 39 -28.54 0.17 1.45
N GLU A 40 -28.65 -0.13 2.75
CA GLU A 40 -29.22 0.81 3.72
C GLU A 40 -28.21 1.91 4.09
N HIS A 41 -28.69 3.09 4.50
CA HIS A 41 -27.81 4.17 4.94
C HIS A 41 -27.20 3.86 6.31
N ILE A 42 -25.92 4.18 6.51
CA ILE A 42 -25.26 3.98 7.81
C ILE A 42 -25.88 4.92 8.85
N VAL A 43 -26.36 4.35 9.94
CA VAL A 43 -26.76 5.08 11.15
C VAL A 43 -25.64 4.95 12.19
N LEU A 44 -25.06 6.10 12.56
CA LEU A 44 -24.03 6.20 13.59
C LEU A 44 -24.68 6.61 14.93
N PRO A 45 -24.24 6.04 16.06
CA PRO A 45 -24.69 6.48 17.38
C PRO A 45 -24.25 7.92 17.68
N GLU A 46 -24.99 8.59 18.57
CA GLU A 46 -24.58 9.89 19.12
C GLU A 46 -23.32 9.72 20.00
N SER A 47 -22.36 10.64 19.83
CA SER A 47 -21.16 10.67 20.67
C SER A 47 -21.50 11.34 22.00
N ASN A 48 -21.14 10.71 23.10
CA ASN A 48 -21.34 11.25 24.44
C ASN A 48 -20.12 11.05 25.36
N GLY A 49 -18.99 10.58 24.81
CA GLY A 49 -17.80 10.18 25.56
C GLY A 49 -16.48 10.85 25.13
N ASP A 50 -16.52 11.89 24.29
CA ASP A 50 -15.33 12.49 23.64
C ASP A 50 -14.26 13.02 24.62
N SER A 51 -14.60 13.24 25.89
CA SER A 51 -13.67 13.68 26.94
C SER A 51 -13.03 12.54 27.75
N LEU A 52 -13.52 11.30 27.62
CA LEU A 52 -13.08 10.14 28.42
C LEU A 52 -12.52 9.00 27.56
N ILE A 53 -12.97 8.88 26.32
CA ILE A 53 -12.40 7.97 25.31
C ILE A 53 -11.96 8.83 24.13
N THR A 54 -10.69 8.76 23.77
CA THR A 54 -10.13 9.50 22.64
C THR A 54 -9.55 8.53 21.63
N VAL A 55 -9.96 8.66 20.38
CA VAL A 55 -9.31 7.99 19.26
C VAL A 55 -8.25 8.93 18.70
N SER A 56 -7.08 8.39 18.37
CA SER A 56 -5.99 9.17 17.79
C SER A 56 -5.35 8.45 16.63
N SER A 57 -5.05 9.22 15.57
CA SER A 57 -4.35 8.73 14.39
C SER A 57 -5.04 7.55 13.71
N PHE A 58 -6.39 7.51 13.71
CA PHE A 58 -7.13 6.46 13.03
C PHE A 58 -6.91 6.53 11.52
N LYS A 59 -6.40 5.45 10.94
CA LYS A 59 -6.09 5.35 9.52
C LYS A 59 -6.47 3.98 8.98
N ALA A 60 -6.86 3.96 7.70
CA ALA A 60 -7.03 2.75 6.92
C ALA A 60 -5.99 2.75 5.80
N ALA A 61 -5.34 1.61 5.60
CA ALA A 61 -4.41 1.41 4.50
C ALA A 61 -4.62 0.00 3.93
N TYR A 62 -4.25 -0.21 2.67
CA TYR A 62 -4.22 -1.54 2.10
C TYR A 62 -3.18 -2.39 2.83
N ALA A 63 -3.61 -3.55 3.31
CA ALA A 63 -2.70 -4.62 3.73
C ALA A 63 -2.41 -5.55 2.55
N THR A 64 -3.41 -5.81 1.71
CA THR A 64 -3.28 -6.50 0.43
C THR A 64 -4.16 -5.82 -0.62
N ALA A 65 -4.12 -6.26 -1.88
CA ALA A 65 -5.02 -5.76 -2.93
C ALA A 65 -6.52 -5.96 -2.57
N THR A 66 -6.81 -6.93 -1.71
CA THR A 66 -8.16 -7.30 -1.31
C THR A 66 -8.40 -7.12 0.19
N SER A 67 -7.49 -6.49 0.93
CA SER A 67 -7.70 -6.28 2.36
C SER A 67 -7.19 -4.93 2.85
N LEU A 68 -7.90 -4.36 3.82
CA LEU A 68 -7.49 -3.16 4.53
C LEU A 68 -7.05 -3.51 5.94
N LYS A 69 -6.04 -2.81 6.43
CA LYS A 69 -5.64 -2.79 7.83
C LYS A 69 -5.89 -1.42 8.42
N PHE A 70 -6.28 -1.42 9.69
CA PHE A 70 -6.51 -0.20 10.43
C PHE A 70 -5.44 0.01 11.49
N THR A 71 -4.99 1.26 11.62
CA THR A 71 -4.01 1.69 12.61
C THR A 71 -4.54 2.88 13.39
N GLY A 72 -3.86 3.22 14.49
CA GLY A 72 -4.26 4.25 15.43
C GLY A 72 -4.26 3.74 16.87
N SER A 73 -4.71 4.58 17.78
CA SER A 73 -4.82 4.26 19.20
C SER A 73 -6.16 4.74 19.77
N ILE A 74 -6.64 4.01 20.78
CA ILE A 74 -7.80 4.37 21.58
C ILE A 74 -7.30 4.55 23.01
N ALA A 75 -7.40 5.76 23.54
CA ALA A 75 -7.02 6.09 24.91
C ALA A 75 -8.27 6.21 25.78
N ALA A 76 -8.22 5.64 26.99
CA ALA A 76 -9.24 5.78 28.00
C ALA A 76 -8.66 6.50 29.22
N VAL A 77 -9.38 7.50 29.75
CA VAL A 77 -8.92 8.25 30.92
C VAL A 77 -8.95 7.35 32.16
N LEU A 78 -7.79 7.21 32.80
CA LEU A 78 -7.63 6.59 34.11
C LEU A 78 -7.57 7.67 35.19
N SER A 79 -8.56 7.69 36.08
CA SER A 79 -8.54 8.51 37.29
C SER A 79 -8.52 7.62 38.52
N ILE A 80 -8.08 8.18 39.66
CA ILE A 80 -7.93 7.46 40.93
C ILE A 80 -9.29 6.98 41.46
N ASP A 81 -10.39 7.69 41.12
CA ASP A 81 -11.74 7.44 41.63
C ASP A 81 -12.73 6.98 40.53
N THR A 82 -12.33 7.00 39.25
CA THR A 82 -13.18 6.61 38.13
C THR A 82 -12.35 5.94 37.04
N THR A 83 -12.69 4.70 36.71
CA THR A 83 -12.01 3.93 35.67
C THR A 83 -12.91 3.82 34.45
N THR A 84 -12.42 4.30 33.31
CA THR A 84 -13.11 4.14 32.02
C THR A 84 -12.68 2.82 31.40
N VAL A 85 -13.63 1.98 31.01
CA VAL A 85 -13.40 0.66 30.41
C VAL A 85 -13.92 0.65 28.98
N ILE A 86 -13.18 0.02 28.06
CA ILE A 86 -13.58 -0.17 26.67
C ILE A 86 -14.30 -1.52 26.55
N ASP A 87 -15.59 -1.50 26.20
CA ASP A 87 -16.42 -2.69 26.09
C ASP A 87 -16.28 -3.37 24.73
N SER A 88 -16.35 -2.56 23.66
CA SER A 88 -16.27 -3.07 22.29
C SER A 88 -15.82 -1.99 21.31
N VAL A 89 -15.26 -2.44 20.20
CA VAL A 89 -14.87 -1.60 19.07
C VAL A 89 -15.55 -2.15 17.82
N GLN A 90 -16.29 -1.30 17.11
CA GLN A 90 -17.00 -1.64 15.88
C GLN A 90 -16.47 -0.82 14.71
N PHE A 91 -16.46 -1.44 13.54
CA PHE A 91 -16.11 -0.81 12.28
C PHE A 91 -17.32 -0.89 11.35
N LYS A 92 -17.65 0.25 10.73
CA LYS A 92 -18.66 0.33 9.67
C LYS A 92 -18.04 0.91 8.40
N LEU A 93 -18.39 0.34 7.26
CA LEU A 93 -17.88 0.78 5.96
C LEU A 93 -19.00 1.42 5.15
N GLY A 94 -18.80 2.67 4.72
CA GLY A 94 -19.73 3.39 3.86
C GLY A 94 -19.11 3.86 2.55
N ASN A 95 -19.89 3.89 1.48
CA ASN A 95 -19.49 4.57 0.23
C ASN A 95 -19.60 6.10 0.38
N GLU A 96 -19.20 6.85 -0.66
CA GLU A 96 -19.23 8.33 -0.68
C GLU A 96 -20.62 8.92 -0.37
N SER A 97 -21.68 8.15 -0.62
CA SER A 97 -23.07 8.55 -0.40
C SER A 97 -23.61 8.14 0.97
N GLY A 98 -22.79 7.52 1.83
CA GLY A 98 -23.16 7.12 3.19
C GLY A 98 -23.93 5.80 3.29
N TYR A 99 -24.03 5.04 2.19
CA TYR A 99 -24.65 3.71 2.20
C TYR A 99 -23.68 2.65 2.70
N ALA A 100 -24.21 1.70 3.48
CA ALA A 100 -23.43 0.61 4.05
C ALA A 100 -22.92 -0.34 2.95
N SER A 101 -21.62 -0.53 2.90
CA SER A 101 -21.00 -1.65 2.19
C SER A 101 -20.96 -2.84 3.17
N SER A 102 -21.15 -4.06 2.66
CA SER A 102 -21.59 -5.28 3.39
C SER A 102 -20.71 -5.81 4.54
N SER A 103 -19.76 -5.05 5.06
CA SER A 103 -18.71 -5.54 5.96
C SER A 103 -18.69 -4.76 7.29
N ASP A 104 -19.67 -5.03 8.15
CA ASP A 104 -19.62 -4.65 9.57
C ASP A 104 -18.84 -5.73 10.33
N PHE A 105 -17.84 -5.33 11.13
CA PHE A 105 -17.17 -6.25 12.06
C PHE A 105 -16.92 -5.59 13.41
N SER A 106 -17.01 -6.40 14.47
CA SER A 106 -16.95 -5.96 15.85
C SER A 106 -15.98 -6.81 16.65
N PHE A 107 -15.13 -6.15 17.44
CA PHE A 107 -14.35 -6.80 18.49
C PHE A 107 -15.08 -6.60 19.80
N THR A 108 -15.43 -7.71 20.44
CA THR A 108 -15.97 -7.70 21.80
C THR A 108 -14.88 -8.18 22.74
N GLN A 109 -14.67 -7.42 23.83
CA GLN A 109 -13.94 -7.79 25.05
C GLN A 109 -12.52 -7.23 25.21
N LEU A 110 -12.42 -6.17 26.03
CA LEU A 110 -11.28 -5.89 26.91
C LEU A 110 -11.83 -5.78 28.33
N THR A 111 -11.90 -6.89 29.07
CA THR A 111 -12.43 -6.90 30.46
C THR A 111 -11.52 -6.19 31.47
N GLU A 112 -10.38 -5.66 31.04
CA GLU A 112 -9.46 -4.91 31.88
C GLU A 112 -9.35 -3.47 31.41
N SER A 113 -9.22 -2.56 32.37
CA SER A 113 -8.99 -1.15 32.11
C SER A 113 -7.63 -0.93 31.47
N VAL A 114 -7.60 -0.71 30.16
CA VAL A 114 -6.36 -0.38 29.43
C VAL A 114 -6.29 1.13 29.20
N PRO A 115 -5.21 1.82 29.63
CA PRO A 115 -5.06 3.26 29.40
C PRO A 115 -4.99 3.61 27.91
N MET A 116 -4.38 2.72 27.12
CA MET A 116 -4.22 2.90 25.68
C MET A 116 -4.22 1.56 24.96
N LEU A 117 -5.11 1.43 23.98
CA LEU A 117 -5.26 0.28 23.10
C LEU A 117 -4.72 0.62 21.71
N SER A 118 -3.77 -0.16 21.21
CA SER A 118 -3.29 -0.01 19.83
C SER A 118 -4.21 -0.76 18.86
N ILE A 119 -4.76 -0.04 17.89
CA ILE A 119 -5.64 -0.63 16.87
C ILE A 119 -4.82 -1.60 16.00
N GLY A 120 -3.63 -1.19 15.53
CA GLY A 120 -2.84 -1.97 14.58
C GLY A 120 -2.10 -3.18 15.15
N SER A 121 -1.83 -3.22 16.46
CA SER A 121 -1.04 -4.30 17.09
C SER A 121 -1.80 -5.13 18.12
N VAL A 122 -2.82 -4.57 18.80
CA VAL A 122 -3.61 -5.32 19.79
C VAL A 122 -4.92 -5.82 19.19
N LEU A 123 -5.65 -4.96 18.46
CA LEU A 123 -6.88 -5.38 17.77
C LEU A 123 -6.58 -6.05 16.42
N ASN A 124 -5.52 -5.59 15.74
CA ASN A 124 -5.08 -5.99 14.40
C ASN A 124 -6.23 -6.27 13.41
N PRO A 125 -7.18 -5.33 13.25
CA PRO A 125 -8.33 -5.52 12.40
C PRO A 125 -7.92 -5.57 10.93
N THR A 126 -8.42 -6.59 10.22
CA THR A 126 -8.32 -6.69 8.77
C THR A 126 -9.71 -6.77 8.17
N LEU A 127 -9.94 -6.02 7.10
CA LEU A 127 -11.20 -6.02 6.36
C LEU A 127 -10.96 -6.57 4.97
N ASP A 128 -11.59 -7.71 4.66
CA ASP A 128 -11.62 -8.25 3.31
C ASP A 128 -12.58 -7.42 2.44
N ILE A 129 -12.05 -6.85 1.37
CA ILE A 129 -12.75 -6.04 0.37
C ILE A 129 -12.78 -6.73 -1.00
N SER A 130 -12.40 -8.01 -1.08
CA SER A 130 -12.41 -8.81 -2.33
C SER A 130 -13.80 -8.88 -2.99
N SER A 131 -14.86 -8.89 -2.17
CA SER A 131 -16.24 -8.96 -2.62
C SER A 131 -16.85 -7.59 -2.99
N MET A 132 -16.14 -6.50 -2.74
CA MET A 132 -16.63 -5.17 -3.07
C MET A 132 -16.49 -4.92 -4.57
N ALA A 133 -17.63 -4.72 -5.25
CA ALA A 133 -17.65 -4.36 -6.68
C ALA A 133 -17.51 -2.83 -6.90
N GLU A 134 -17.78 -2.02 -5.88
CA GLU A 134 -17.81 -0.56 -5.99
C GLU A 134 -16.41 0.08 -5.88
N CYS A 135 -16.23 1.20 -6.59
CA CYS A 135 -15.00 1.99 -6.65
C CYS A 135 -15.24 3.40 -6.17
N GLY A 136 -14.15 4.09 -5.87
CA GLY A 136 -14.19 5.45 -5.37
C GLY A 136 -13.80 5.49 -3.90
N SER A 137 -14.21 6.57 -3.24
CA SER A 137 -13.84 6.79 -1.84
C SER A 137 -14.82 6.08 -0.92
N PHE A 138 -14.27 5.46 0.10
CA PHE A 138 -15.03 4.81 1.14
C PHE A 138 -14.65 5.42 2.47
N THR A 139 -15.65 5.68 3.30
CA THR A 139 -15.45 6.14 4.66
C THR A 139 -15.57 4.95 5.59
N VAL A 140 -14.54 4.72 6.38
CA VAL A 140 -14.56 3.75 7.47
C VAL A 140 -14.81 4.50 8.75
N TYR A 141 -15.85 4.08 9.47
CA TYR A 141 -16.21 4.62 10.78
C TYR A 141 -15.74 3.65 11.86
N LEU A 142 -14.94 4.16 12.80
CA LEU A 142 -14.60 3.49 14.05
C LEU A 142 -15.60 3.95 15.11
N ILE A 143 -16.22 3.01 15.82
CA ILE A 143 -17.14 3.28 16.93
C ILE A 143 -16.64 2.52 18.15
N VAL A 144 -16.29 3.25 19.20
CA VAL A 144 -15.81 2.69 20.46
C VAL A 144 -16.90 2.83 21.50
N TYR A 145 -17.33 1.70 22.06
CA TYR A 145 -18.24 1.63 23.18
C TYR A 145 -17.45 1.36 24.45
N GLY A 146 -17.78 2.10 25.50
CA GLY A 146 -17.23 1.87 26.82
C GLY A 146 -18.18 2.29 27.91
N HIS A 147 -17.71 2.19 29.15
CA HIS A 147 -18.44 2.69 30.30
C HIS A 147 -17.50 3.27 31.36
N ASN A 148 -18.06 4.12 32.20
CA ASN A 148 -17.45 4.61 33.43
C ASN A 148 -18.51 4.52 34.53
N ASN A 149 -18.38 3.54 35.41
CA ASN A 149 -19.45 3.13 36.32
C ASN A 149 -20.74 2.81 35.52
N ASP A 150 -21.87 3.44 35.86
CA ASP A 150 -23.16 3.23 35.17
C ASP A 150 -23.31 4.08 33.88
N LEU A 151 -22.37 4.97 33.58
CA LEU A 151 -22.43 5.82 32.40
C LEU A 151 -21.92 5.07 31.17
N LYS A 152 -22.78 4.89 30.17
CA LYS A 152 -22.40 4.37 28.85
C LYS A 152 -21.80 5.47 27.99
N LEU A 153 -20.66 5.16 27.37
CA LEU A 153 -19.86 6.06 26.57
C LEU A 153 -19.76 5.55 25.14
N VAL A 154 -19.83 6.49 24.20
CA VAL A 154 -19.59 6.28 22.78
C VAL A 154 -18.61 7.35 22.32
N ALA A 155 -17.52 6.91 21.69
CA ALA A 155 -16.60 7.74 20.93
C ALA A 155 -16.52 7.23 19.49
N LYS A 156 -16.27 8.13 18.54
CA LYS A 156 -16.20 7.79 17.12
C LYS A 156 -15.07 8.53 16.41
N ASP A 157 -14.53 7.89 15.40
CA ASP A 157 -13.60 8.50 14.46
C ASP A 157 -13.86 7.95 13.06
N SER A 158 -13.34 8.62 12.03
CA SER A 158 -13.50 8.17 10.66
C SER A 158 -12.27 8.46 9.82
N THR A 159 -12.01 7.58 8.87
CA THR A 159 -10.95 7.76 7.89
C THR A 159 -11.47 7.39 6.50
N VAL A 160 -10.84 7.94 5.47
CA VAL A 160 -11.23 7.71 4.08
C VAL A 160 -10.12 6.94 3.39
N PHE A 161 -10.49 5.95 2.59
CA PHE A 161 -9.58 5.32 1.63
C PHE A 161 -10.24 5.30 0.25
N THR A 162 -9.43 5.18 -0.80
CA THR A 162 -9.92 5.21 -2.19
C THR A 162 -9.55 3.91 -2.88
N ARG A 163 -10.55 3.25 -3.49
CA ARG A 163 -10.34 2.17 -4.47
C ARG A 163 -10.28 2.80 -5.85
N SER A 164 -9.11 2.75 -6.49
CA SER A 164 -8.94 3.30 -7.83
C SER A 164 -9.74 2.49 -8.85
N ALA A 165 -10.11 3.12 -9.97
CA ALA A 165 -10.79 2.42 -11.06
C ALA A 165 -9.97 1.22 -11.59
N SER A 166 -8.63 1.29 -11.52
CA SER A 166 -7.73 0.17 -11.87
C SER A 166 -7.82 -1.01 -10.92
N GLN A 167 -8.16 -0.79 -9.64
CA GLN A 167 -8.33 -1.85 -8.64
C GLN A 167 -9.73 -2.50 -8.69
N CYS A 168 -10.65 -1.87 -9.41
CA CYS A 168 -12.01 -2.37 -9.57
C CYS A 168 -12.33 -2.90 -10.97
N ALA A 169 -11.42 -2.71 -11.92
CA ALA A 169 -11.59 -3.26 -13.25
C ALA A 169 -11.69 -4.78 -13.07
N THR A 170 -12.91 -5.29 -13.07
CA THR A 170 -13.15 -6.70 -13.34
C THR A 170 -12.69 -6.84 -14.78
N GLU A 171 -11.66 -7.66 -15.01
CA GLU A 171 -11.22 -8.03 -16.36
C GLU A 171 -12.48 -8.33 -17.19
N GLU A 172 -12.85 -7.40 -18.06
CA GLU A 172 -13.87 -7.67 -19.06
C GLU A 172 -13.31 -8.84 -19.85
N SER A 173 -13.98 -9.98 -19.75
CA SER A 173 -13.73 -11.16 -20.57
C SER A 173 -13.86 -10.77 -22.04
N SER A 174 -12.77 -10.26 -22.59
CA SER A 174 -12.54 -10.04 -24.00
C SER A 174 -11.19 -10.66 -24.29
N SER A 175 -11.29 -11.83 -24.88
CA SER A 175 -10.21 -12.69 -25.33
C SER A 175 -9.15 -11.88 -26.09
N SER A 176 -7.87 -12.21 -25.85
CA SER A 176 -6.67 -11.73 -26.53
C SER A 176 -6.16 -10.33 -26.16
N VAL A 177 -5.75 -10.16 -24.90
CA VAL A 177 -4.57 -9.34 -24.60
C VAL A 177 -3.45 -10.33 -24.30
N ALA A 178 -2.31 -10.21 -25.00
CA ALA A 178 -1.13 -10.98 -24.64
C ALA A 178 -0.87 -10.77 -23.15
N ALA A 179 -0.63 -11.85 -22.40
CA ALA A 179 -0.28 -11.75 -20.99
C ALA A 179 0.83 -10.70 -20.87
N SER A 180 0.56 -9.63 -20.10
CA SER A 180 1.66 -8.85 -19.55
C SER A 180 2.41 -9.85 -18.68
N GLU A 181 3.51 -10.38 -19.19
CA GLU A 181 4.37 -11.23 -18.39
C GLU A 181 4.89 -10.36 -17.25
N ASP A 182 4.51 -10.72 -16.02
CA ASP A 182 5.10 -10.13 -14.83
C ASP A 182 6.60 -10.42 -14.89
N PRO A 183 7.48 -9.40 -14.89
CA PRO A 183 8.90 -9.64 -15.11
C PRO A 183 9.48 -10.50 -13.98
N GLU A 184 10.04 -11.66 -14.35
CA GLU A 184 10.77 -12.53 -13.45
C GLU A 184 12.09 -11.86 -13.02
N LEU A 185 12.37 -11.90 -11.72
CA LEU A 185 13.58 -11.35 -11.13
C LEU A 185 14.62 -12.44 -10.97
N THR A 186 15.84 -12.14 -11.38
CA THR A 186 17.00 -13.03 -11.18
C THR A 186 17.89 -12.51 -10.07
N SER A 187 18.40 -13.43 -9.25
CA SER A 187 19.26 -13.10 -8.12
C SER A 187 20.75 -13.08 -8.50
N TRP A 188 21.49 -12.20 -7.83
CA TRP A 188 22.94 -12.23 -7.77
C TRP A 188 23.44 -11.64 -6.46
N GLU A 189 24.68 -11.91 -6.09
CA GLU A 189 25.26 -11.46 -4.83
C GLU A 189 26.39 -10.46 -5.06
N VAL A 190 26.48 -9.45 -4.19
CA VAL A 190 27.56 -8.47 -4.16
C VAL A 190 28.00 -8.19 -2.74
N THR A 191 29.31 -8.05 -2.53
CA THR A 191 29.85 -7.57 -1.25
C THR A 191 30.35 -6.15 -1.43
N LEU A 192 29.81 -5.23 -0.62
CA LEU A 192 30.29 -3.85 -0.53
C LEU A 192 31.05 -3.66 0.78
N SER A 193 32.10 -2.86 0.74
CA SER A 193 33.01 -2.66 1.86
C SER A 193 33.58 -1.26 1.87
N THR A 194 33.72 -0.66 3.06
CA THR A 194 34.39 0.64 3.21
C THR A 194 35.92 0.48 3.25
N VAL A 195 36.45 -0.74 3.13
CA VAL A 195 37.89 -0.98 2.97
C VAL A 195 38.33 -0.42 1.62
N VAL A 196 39.37 0.43 1.63
CA VAL A 196 39.81 1.20 0.45
C VAL A 196 40.15 0.33 -0.77
N THR A 197 40.61 -0.90 -0.55
CA THR A 197 41.00 -1.84 -1.60
C THR A 197 39.86 -2.74 -2.10
N GLU A 198 38.67 -2.58 -1.55
CA GLU A 198 37.49 -3.38 -1.87
C GLU A 198 36.43 -2.52 -2.52
N ALA A 199 35.54 -3.16 -3.28
CA ALA A 199 34.41 -2.49 -3.89
C ALA A 199 33.52 -1.88 -2.81
N ASN A 200 33.14 -0.62 -2.99
CA ASN A 200 32.25 0.08 -2.07
C ASN A 200 30.97 0.58 -2.75
N ALA A 201 30.87 0.47 -4.08
CA ALA A 201 29.70 0.88 -4.85
C ALA A 201 29.39 -0.10 -5.99
N VAL A 202 28.17 0.01 -6.51
CA VAL A 202 27.62 -0.87 -7.54
C VAL A 202 26.67 -0.12 -8.46
N ASP A 203 26.78 -0.39 -9.76
CA ASP A 203 25.76 -0.18 -10.78
C ASP A 203 24.91 -1.45 -10.85
N LEU A 204 23.62 -1.35 -10.52
CA LEU A 204 22.70 -2.49 -10.46
C LEU A 204 22.31 -2.97 -11.85
N ASP A 205 22.19 -2.06 -12.82
CA ASP A 205 21.82 -2.39 -14.20
C ASP A 205 22.93 -3.21 -14.89
N SER A 206 24.20 -2.80 -14.72
CA SER A 206 25.34 -3.49 -15.36
C SER A 206 26.03 -4.53 -14.48
N LYS A 207 25.71 -4.57 -13.18
CA LYS A 207 26.38 -5.39 -12.14
C LYS A 207 27.85 -5.03 -11.93
N THR A 208 28.27 -3.84 -12.38
CA THR A 208 29.65 -3.37 -12.24
C THR A 208 29.87 -2.81 -10.84
N THR A 209 31.02 -3.12 -10.23
CA THR A 209 31.40 -2.58 -8.92
C THR A 209 32.54 -1.59 -9.02
N TYR A 210 32.58 -0.64 -8.07
CA TYR A 210 33.52 0.47 -8.05
C TYR A 210 34.22 0.59 -6.69
N LEU A 211 35.45 1.08 -6.70
CA LEU A 211 36.22 1.40 -5.49
C LEU A 211 35.87 2.80 -4.97
N SER A 212 36.17 3.03 -3.70
CA SER A 212 35.91 4.32 -3.03
C SER A 212 36.60 5.51 -3.71
N THR A 213 37.73 5.28 -4.38
CA THR A 213 38.48 6.31 -5.12
C THR A 213 37.78 6.76 -6.40
N ASP A 214 36.85 5.96 -6.90
CA ASP A 214 36.28 6.12 -8.23
C ASP A 214 34.83 6.65 -8.19
N LEU A 215 34.26 6.84 -7.00
CA LEU A 215 32.87 7.26 -6.81
C LEU A 215 32.50 8.53 -7.58
N VAL A 216 33.28 9.59 -7.41
CA VAL A 216 32.98 10.89 -8.03
C VAL A 216 33.10 10.82 -9.56
N ALA A 217 34.08 10.07 -10.06
CA ALA A 217 34.30 9.94 -11.50
C ALA A 217 33.20 9.11 -12.20
N ASN A 218 32.50 8.25 -11.47
CA ASN A 218 31.48 7.34 -11.98
C ASN A 218 30.11 7.58 -11.33
N ALA A 219 29.87 8.78 -10.78
CA ALA A 219 28.67 9.07 -10.00
C ALA A 219 27.36 8.84 -10.80
N ALA A 220 27.39 9.05 -12.11
CA ALA A 220 26.24 8.85 -12.99
C ALA A 220 25.89 7.37 -13.23
N ASP A 221 26.87 6.47 -13.11
CA ASP A 221 26.69 5.03 -13.37
C ASP A 221 26.40 4.26 -12.08
N ILE A 222 26.82 4.78 -10.92
CA ILE A 222 26.59 4.14 -9.63
C ILE A 222 25.11 4.25 -9.26
N ASP A 223 24.55 3.16 -8.73
CA ASP A 223 23.20 3.16 -8.15
C ASP A 223 23.23 3.20 -6.64
N LEU A 224 24.12 2.40 -6.04
CA LEU A 224 24.29 2.28 -4.61
C LEU A 224 25.76 2.35 -4.20
N TYR A 225 26.03 2.94 -3.05
CA TYR A 225 27.31 2.82 -2.38
C TYR A 225 27.17 2.65 -0.87
N LEU A 226 28.08 1.90 -0.29
CA LEU A 226 28.18 1.70 1.15
C LEU A 226 29.02 2.82 1.78
N ALA A 227 28.46 3.41 2.82
CA ALA A 227 29.17 4.30 3.73
C ALA A 227 29.00 3.85 5.18
N ARG A 228 29.71 4.55 6.07
CA ARG A 228 29.64 4.31 7.51
C ARG A 228 29.33 5.60 8.24
N GLU A 229 28.18 5.65 8.90
CA GLU A 229 27.78 6.77 9.74
C GLU A 229 27.68 6.34 11.20
N SER A 230 28.36 7.05 12.11
CA SER A 230 28.25 6.79 13.56
C SER A 230 28.39 5.31 13.97
N ARG A 231 29.18 4.53 13.21
CA ARG A 231 29.42 3.07 13.31
C ARG A 231 28.38 2.15 12.67
N ALA A 232 27.28 2.66 12.14
CA ALA A 232 26.32 1.89 11.35
C ALA A 232 26.73 1.86 9.87
N ALA A 233 26.42 0.75 9.19
CA ALA A 233 26.39 0.72 7.73
C ALA A 233 25.21 1.59 7.25
N VAL A 234 25.43 2.33 6.16
CA VAL A 234 24.37 3.07 5.46
C VAL A 234 24.58 2.86 3.97
N LEU A 235 23.53 2.45 3.26
CA LEU A 235 23.54 2.41 1.80
C LEU A 235 22.98 3.73 1.30
N TYR A 236 23.73 4.39 0.44
CA TYR A 236 23.33 5.61 -0.23
C TYR A 236 23.13 5.35 -1.71
N THR A 237 22.24 6.13 -2.31
CA THR A 237 22.11 6.24 -3.76
C THR A 237 23.12 7.24 -4.33
N ASN A 238 23.31 7.24 -5.65
CA ASN A 238 24.16 8.22 -6.31
C ASN A 238 23.77 9.69 -6.07
N ALA A 239 22.51 9.98 -5.75
CA ALA A 239 22.07 11.32 -5.35
C ALA A 239 22.95 11.93 -4.24
N ALA A 240 23.51 11.11 -3.34
CA ALA A 240 24.30 11.57 -2.21
C ALA A 240 25.78 11.86 -2.53
N ILE A 241 26.30 11.44 -3.70
CA ILE A 241 27.72 11.59 -4.05
C ILE A 241 28.08 13.07 -4.34
N GLU A 242 27.17 13.81 -4.97
CA GLU A 242 27.38 15.21 -5.39
C GLU A 242 26.33 16.18 -4.82
N ASP A 243 25.86 15.96 -3.59
CA ASP A 243 24.84 16.79 -2.91
C ASP A 243 23.57 17.01 -3.78
N GLY A 244 23.10 15.96 -4.45
CA GLY A 244 21.88 15.98 -5.26
C GLY A 244 22.04 16.54 -6.68
N ASN A 245 23.26 16.79 -7.15
CA ASN A 245 23.51 17.26 -8.53
C ASN A 245 23.61 16.15 -9.58
N VAL A 246 23.50 14.88 -9.17
CA VAL A 246 23.48 13.76 -10.12
C VAL A 246 22.14 13.76 -10.86
N VAL A 247 22.19 14.01 -12.16
CA VAL A 247 21.04 13.86 -13.07
C VAL A 247 20.68 12.38 -13.10
N ASP A 248 19.39 12.04 -13.09
CA ASP A 248 18.91 10.65 -13.19
C ASP A 248 19.32 9.76 -12.00
N ALA A 249 19.19 10.32 -10.79
CA ALA A 249 19.53 9.61 -9.56
C ALA A 249 18.56 8.48 -9.20
N SER A 250 19.15 7.39 -8.70
CA SER A 250 18.43 6.23 -8.17
C SER A 250 17.84 6.57 -6.80
N MET A 251 16.76 5.88 -6.44
CA MET A 251 16.02 6.09 -5.20
C MET A 251 15.80 4.77 -4.48
N ILE A 252 15.75 4.80 -3.14
CA ILE A 252 15.60 3.61 -2.29
C ILE A 252 14.44 3.77 -1.32
N ALA A 253 13.68 2.70 -1.09
CA ALA A 253 12.63 2.63 -0.08
C ALA A 253 12.62 1.26 0.61
N GLU A 254 12.12 1.20 1.84
CA GLU A 254 11.86 -0.07 2.52
C GLU A 254 10.73 -0.84 1.82
N GLU A 255 10.91 -2.15 1.73
CA GLU A 255 9.87 -3.08 1.34
C GLU A 255 8.84 -3.19 2.47
N THR A 256 7.56 -3.09 2.12
CA THR A 256 6.47 -2.86 3.08
C THR A 256 5.67 -4.12 3.42
N ARG A 257 5.96 -5.25 2.77
CA ARG A 257 5.37 -6.54 3.11
C ARG A 257 6.04 -7.06 4.38
N SER A 258 5.29 -7.72 5.26
CA SER A 258 5.86 -8.21 6.52
C SER A 258 6.88 -9.31 6.26
N GLY A 259 8.07 -9.22 6.87
CA GLY A 259 9.15 -10.21 6.77
C GLY A 259 8.79 -11.67 7.15
N PHE A 260 7.59 -11.94 7.65
CA PHE A 260 7.05 -13.29 7.84
C PHE A 260 6.68 -14.02 6.52
N ASP A 261 6.55 -13.31 5.39
CA ASP A 261 6.26 -13.90 4.07
C ASP A 261 7.53 -14.41 3.35
N TYR A 262 8.74 -14.11 3.85
CA TYR A 262 10.02 -14.43 3.18
C TYR A 262 10.83 -15.55 3.86
N VAL A 263 10.16 -16.51 4.52
CA VAL A 263 10.87 -17.66 5.14
C VAL A 263 11.51 -18.58 4.09
N SER A 264 11.19 -18.41 2.81
CA SER A 264 11.97 -18.89 1.68
C SER A 264 11.61 -18.07 0.44
N PHE A 265 12.60 -17.57 -0.31
CA PHE A 265 12.37 -17.07 -1.67
C PHE A 265 11.64 -18.16 -2.45
N ASN A 266 10.37 -17.93 -2.80
CA ASN A 266 9.68 -18.79 -3.73
C ASN A 266 10.21 -18.43 -5.11
N ASP A 267 11.07 -19.29 -5.65
CA ASP A 267 11.59 -19.17 -7.00
C ASP A 267 10.53 -19.72 -7.99
N PRO A 268 10.09 -18.98 -9.03
CA PRO A 268 10.55 -17.64 -9.43
C PRO A 268 9.88 -16.47 -8.70
N CYS A 269 10.68 -15.44 -8.39
CA CYS A 269 10.22 -14.15 -7.86
C CYS A 269 9.92 -13.18 -8.99
N HIS A 270 8.93 -12.31 -8.82
CA HIS A 270 8.55 -11.32 -9.84
C HIS A 270 8.48 -9.91 -9.26
N VAL A 271 8.50 -8.89 -10.12
CA VAL A 271 8.35 -7.48 -9.69
C VAL A 271 7.08 -7.28 -8.85
N SER A 272 5.98 -7.94 -9.23
CA SER A 272 4.70 -7.77 -8.52
C SER A 272 4.66 -8.35 -7.10
N ASP A 273 5.66 -9.16 -6.70
CA ASP A 273 5.76 -9.74 -5.36
C ASP A 273 6.16 -8.71 -4.29
N PHE A 274 6.75 -7.59 -4.70
CA PHE A 274 7.31 -6.57 -3.82
C PHE A 274 6.41 -5.33 -3.74
N ARG A 275 6.37 -4.68 -2.56
CA ARG A 275 5.60 -3.44 -2.34
C ARG A 275 6.44 -2.41 -1.60
N TYR A 276 6.37 -1.17 -2.06
CA TYR A 276 7.03 -0.04 -1.42
C TYR A 276 6.13 1.20 -1.50
N ASP A 277 6.25 2.11 -0.54
CA ASP A 277 5.61 3.41 -0.64
C ASP A 277 6.47 4.33 -1.51
N SER A 278 6.02 4.61 -2.73
CA SER A 278 6.71 5.53 -3.65
C SER A 278 6.92 6.94 -3.08
N ASN A 279 6.13 7.37 -2.09
CA ASN A 279 6.33 8.65 -1.41
C ASN A 279 7.40 8.59 -0.32
N ALA A 280 7.80 7.38 0.09
CA ALA A 280 8.85 7.13 1.06
C ALA A 280 10.21 6.85 0.39
N LEU A 281 10.33 7.06 -0.94
CA LEU A 281 11.62 7.01 -1.62
C LEU A 281 12.56 8.06 -1.04
N THR A 282 13.71 7.61 -0.57
CA THR A 282 14.79 8.41 -0.02
C THR A 282 16.07 8.18 -0.83
N ILE A 283 17.12 8.89 -0.43
CA ILE A 283 18.47 8.74 -1.01
C ILE A 283 19.36 7.79 -0.21
N SER A 284 18.87 7.27 0.93
CA SER A 284 19.66 6.47 1.85
C SER A 284 18.81 5.52 2.68
N ALA A 285 19.36 4.33 2.95
CA ALA A 285 18.79 3.32 3.80
C ALA A 285 19.75 2.95 4.93
N SER A 286 19.21 2.85 6.15
CA SER A 286 19.98 2.61 7.36
C SER A 286 19.19 1.79 8.38
N ASP A 287 18.86 0.54 8.06
CA ASP A 287 18.32 -0.40 9.04
C ASP A 287 18.46 -1.85 8.53
N PHE A 288 19.64 -2.43 8.72
CA PHE A 288 19.99 -3.76 8.16
C PHE A 288 19.70 -4.90 9.14
N GLU A 289 18.53 -4.85 9.78
CA GLU A 289 17.98 -6.01 10.49
C GLU A 289 17.72 -7.16 9.50
N LEU A 290 17.85 -8.41 9.97
CA LEU A 290 17.78 -9.64 9.16
C LEU A 290 16.50 -9.84 8.34
N VAL A 291 15.49 -8.97 8.51
CA VAL A 291 14.17 -9.07 7.88
C VAL A 291 13.85 -7.90 6.96
N THR A 292 14.71 -6.88 6.88
CA THR A 292 14.42 -5.66 6.12
C THR A 292 14.97 -5.79 4.70
N SER A 293 14.06 -5.77 3.73
CA SER A 293 14.38 -5.71 2.30
C SER A 293 14.15 -4.29 1.79
N TYR A 294 14.83 -3.90 0.72
CA TYR A 294 14.71 -2.56 0.14
C TYR A 294 14.40 -2.65 -1.34
N VAL A 295 13.54 -1.76 -1.83
CA VAL A 295 13.30 -1.56 -3.27
C VAL A 295 14.15 -0.39 -3.74
N VAL A 296 14.88 -0.60 -4.83
CA VAL A 296 15.66 0.43 -5.51
C VAL A 296 15.12 0.63 -6.92
N ILE A 297 14.85 1.89 -7.25
CA ILE A 297 14.37 2.31 -8.57
C ILE A 297 15.47 3.15 -9.20
N THR A 298 16.03 2.67 -10.32
CA THR A 298 17.03 3.40 -11.09
C THR A 298 16.37 4.32 -12.10
N SER A 299 17.16 5.19 -12.72
CA SER A 299 16.67 6.06 -13.78
C SER A 299 16.24 5.33 -15.05
N LYS A 300 16.65 4.07 -15.23
CA LYS A 300 16.21 3.23 -16.34
C LYS A 300 14.84 2.58 -16.11
N PHE A 301 14.19 2.88 -14.98
CA PHE A 301 12.97 2.19 -14.58
C PHE A 301 11.88 2.22 -15.66
N ASN A 302 11.44 1.02 -16.06
CA ASN A 302 10.34 0.81 -16.99
C ASN A 302 9.34 -0.18 -16.41
N ALA A 303 8.16 0.33 -16.04
CA ALA A 303 7.10 -0.46 -15.43
C ALA A 303 6.56 -1.61 -16.31
N ALA A 304 6.78 -1.58 -17.63
CA ALA A 304 6.33 -2.64 -18.53
C ALA A 304 7.30 -3.80 -18.62
N THR A 305 8.61 -3.56 -18.46
CA THR A 305 9.65 -4.58 -18.57
C THR A 305 10.26 -4.97 -17.23
N GLY A 306 10.05 -4.17 -16.19
CA GLY A 306 10.72 -4.32 -14.90
C GLY A 306 12.18 -3.86 -14.89
N GLU A 307 12.73 -3.46 -16.03
CA GLU A 307 14.08 -2.89 -16.12
C GLU A 307 14.20 -1.71 -15.15
N GLY A 308 15.31 -1.59 -14.43
CA GLY A 308 15.55 -0.56 -13.42
C GLY A 308 14.81 -0.77 -12.09
N PHE A 309 14.11 -1.89 -11.89
CA PHE A 309 13.54 -2.30 -10.61
C PHE A 309 14.44 -3.34 -9.94
N PHE A 310 14.88 -3.05 -8.73
CA PHE A 310 15.71 -3.95 -7.95
C PHE A 310 15.19 -4.12 -6.53
N VAL A 311 15.40 -5.32 -5.99
CA VAL A 311 15.22 -5.61 -4.57
C VAL A 311 16.57 -5.94 -3.97
N VAL A 312 16.93 -5.21 -2.91
CA VAL A 312 18.15 -5.38 -2.16
C VAL A 312 17.82 -6.07 -0.84
N LEU A 313 18.49 -7.19 -0.61
CA LEU A 313 18.35 -8.04 0.55
C LEU A 313 19.68 -7.99 1.31
N PRO A 314 19.84 -7.04 2.23
CA PRO A 314 21.07 -6.88 2.98
C PRO A 314 21.23 -8.00 4.02
N HIS A 315 22.40 -8.62 4.04
CA HIS A 315 22.80 -9.47 5.15
C HIS A 315 23.28 -8.61 6.32
N SER A 316 23.43 -9.22 7.50
CA SER A 316 23.93 -8.48 8.67
C SER A 316 25.33 -7.90 8.40
N PRO A 317 25.53 -6.57 8.59
CA PRO A 317 26.82 -5.95 8.31
C PRO A 317 27.90 -6.46 9.27
N MET A 318 29.08 -6.72 8.73
CA MET A 318 30.28 -7.09 9.48
C MET A 318 31.13 -5.85 9.74
N THR A 319 31.42 -5.56 11.00
CA THR A 319 32.26 -4.41 11.38
C THR A 319 33.63 -4.86 11.88
N ALA A 320 34.69 -4.28 11.34
CA ALA A 320 36.07 -4.50 11.77
C ALA A 320 36.79 -3.16 11.96
N GLY A 321 36.94 -2.73 13.21
CA GLY A 321 37.58 -1.45 13.52
C GLY A 321 36.84 -0.25 12.93
N THR A 322 37.46 0.41 11.96
CA THR A 322 36.85 1.55 11.24
C THR A 322 36.01 1.15 10.04
N ASP A 323 36.10 -0.11 9.63
CA ASP A 323 35.54 -0.58 8.38
C ASP A 323 34.23 -1.34 8.61
N VAL A 324 33.37 -1.29 7.61
CA VAL A 324 32.13 -2.06 7.54
C VAL A 324 32.01 -2.70 6.17
N SER A 325 31.58 -3.95 6.15
CA SER A 325 31.30 -4.71 4.95
C SER A 325 29.91 -5.32 5.04
N ILE A 326 29.19 -5.36 3.93
CA ILE A 326 27.86 -5.94 3.85
C ILE A 326 27.77 -6.78 2.57
N GLU A 327 27.23 -7.97 2.71
CA GLU A 327 26.83 -8.80 1.58
C GLU A 327 25.37 -8.48 1.25
N LEU A 328 25.06 -8.30 -0.02
CA LEU A 328 23.74 -8.01 -0.52
C LEU A 328 23.34 -9.10 -1.51
N THR A 329 22.15 -9.67 -1.34
CA THR A 329 21.49 -10.39 -2.44
C THR A 329 20.62 -9.39 -3.20
N ILE A 330 20.81 -9.31 -4.51
CA ILE A 330 20.13 -8.38 -5.41
C ILE A 330 19.22 -9.17 -6.34
N LEU A 331 17.93 -8.83 -6.37
CA LEU A 331 16.96 -9.33 -7.33
C LEU A 331 16.70 -8.23 -8.37
N GLY A 332 16.78 -8.55 -9.66
CA GLY A 332 16.51 -7.58 -10.74
C GLY A 332 15.99 -8.25 -12.02
N ALA A 333 15.22 -7.48 -12.80
CA ALA A 333 14.85 -7.84 -14.16
C ALA A 333 15.89 -7.24 -15.13
N TYR A 334 16.44 -8.07 -16.02
CA TYR A 334 17.50 -7.72 -16.97
C TYR A 334 17.12 -8.08 -18.40
#